data_AF-A0A9X1PX04-F1
#
_entry.id   AF-A0A9X1PX04-F1
#
_cell.length_a   1.000
_cell.length_b   1.000
_cell.length_c   1.000
_cell.angle_alpha   90.00
_cell.angle_beta   90.00
_cell.angle_gamma   90.00
#
_symmetry.space_group_name_H-M   'P 1'
#
loop_
_entity.id
_entity.type
_entity.pdbx_description
1 polymer ?
#
loop_
_entity_poly.entity_id
_entity_poly.type
_entity_poly.pdbx_seq_one_letter_code
_entity_poly.pdbx_strand_id
1 'polypeptide(L)'
;MSVFIQQLPALIGVVIGALGSYVVVVRGDQARFRREQAARWEERLTLEDAKPLLADATTGRDPAGEALIMLGSPAVVDKARAWVLTALEMERFVRDSREDPQAWQALLERQRAGRDAYYTAVRDDLGLPPGHSARWPIRPADPVPPQR
;
A
#
# COMPACT_ATOMS: atom_id res chain seq x y z
N MET A 1 -2.67 -48.62 -13.26
CA MET A 1 -1.71 -47.50 -13.40
C MET A 1 -2.04 -46.73 -14.69
N SER A 2 -3.11 -45.91 -14.71
CA SER A 2 -3.51 -45.17 -15.94
C SER A 2 -4.41 -43.93 -15.72
N VAL A 3 -5.09 -43.79 -14.57
CA VAL A 3 -5.96 -42.62 -14.29
C VAL A 3 -5.17 -41.32 -14.14
N PHE A 4 -4.00 -41.37 -13.49
CA PHE A 4 -3.16 -40.18 -13.30
C PHE A 4 -2.68 -39.57 -14.62
N ILE A 5 -2.24 -40.42 -15.57
CA ILE A 5 -1.78 -39.98 -16.90
C ILE A 5 -2.96 -39.44 -17.73
N GLN A 6 -4.16 -40.00 -17.58
CA GLN A 6 -5.37 -39.49 -18.23
C GLN A 6 -5.86 -38.14 -17.68
N GLN A 7 -5.57 -37.82 -16.41
CA GLN A 7 -5.97 -36.56 -15.78
C GLN A 7 -4.97 -35.42 -16.00
N LEU A 8 -3.74 -35.72 -16.42
CA LEU A 8 -2.71 -34.71 -16.70
C LEU A 8 -3.18 -33.59 -17.65
N PRO A 9 -3.84 -33.86 -18.79
CA PRO A 9 -4.32 -32.80 -19.68
C PRO A 9 -5.34 -31.87 -19.03
N ALA A 10 -6.25 -32.44 -18.23
CA ALA A 10 -7.27 -31.66 -17.50
C ALA A 10 -6.64 -30.79 -16.41
N LEU A 11 -5.70 -31.35 -15.63
CA LEU A 11 -4.96 -30.61 -14.60
C LEU A 11 -4.13 -29.48 -15.21
N ILE A 12 -3.47 -29.73 -16.34
CA ILE A 12 -2.74 -28.70 -17.09
C ILE A 12 -3.70 -27.59 -17.53
N GLY A 13 -4.89 -27.94 -18.03
CA GLY A 13 -5.93 -26.97 -18.40
C GLY A 13 -6.37 -26.09 -17.23
N VAL A 14 -6.59 -26.69 -16.05
CA VAL A 14 -6.97 -25.96 -14.83
C VAL A 14 -5.85 -25.03 -14.36
N VAL A 15 -4.60 -25.51 -14.35
CA VAL A 15 -3.45 -24.69 -13.94
C VAL A 15 -3.28 -23.51 -14.88
N ILE A 16 -3.36 -23.72 -16.20
CA ILE A 16 -3.25 -22.65 -17.21
C ILE A 16 -4.41 -21.65 -17.05
N GLY A 17 -5.64 -22.14 -16.86
CA GLY A 17 -6.81 -21.29 -16.64
C GLY A 17 -6.69 -20.43 -15.39
N ALA A 18 -6.31 -21.03 -14.26
CA ALA A 18 -6.09 -20.32 -13.00
C ALA A 18 -4.97 -19.27 -13.11
N LEU A 19 -3.85 -19.62 -13.76
CA LEU A 19 -2.75 -18.68 -14.00
C LEU A 19 -3.17 -17.53 -14.91
N GLY A 20 -3.92 -17.83 -15.98
CA GLY A 20 -4.46 -16.83 -16.91
C GLY A 20 -5.39 -15.85 -16.21
N SER A 21 -6.34 -16.35 -15.42
CA SER A 21 -7.25 -15.51 -14.61
C SER A 21 -6.48 -14.65 -13.60
N TYR A 22 -5.51 -15.22 -12.89
CA TYR A 22 -4.67 -14.46 -11.96
C TYR A 22 -3.91 -13.33 -12.65
N VAL A 23 -3.27 -13.62 -13.81
CA VAL A 23 -2.50 -12.63 -14.55
C VAL A 23 -3.37 -11.50 -15.10
N VAL A 24 -4.59 -11.81 -15.56
CA VAL A 24 -5.54 -10.79 -16.05
C VAL A 24 -6.00 -9.86 -14.94
N VAL A 25 -6.37 -10.41 -13.77
CA VAL A 25 -6.79 -9.62 -12.61
C VAL A 25 -5.65 -8.73 -12.11
N VAL A 26 -4.46 -9.29 -11.91
CA VAL A 26 -3.30 -8.57 -11.35
C VAL A 26 -2.77 -7.50 -12.32
N ARG A 27 -2.78 -7.74 -13.64
CA ARG A 27 -2.36 -6.71 -14.63
C ARG A 27 -3.33 -5.54 -14.70
N GLY A 28 -4.63 -5.78 -14.53
CA GLY A 28 -5.65 -4.73 -14.49
C GLY A 28 -5.39 -3.75 -13.34
N ASP A 29 -5.16 -4.28 -12.15
CA ASP A 29 -4.86 -3.49 -10.95
C ASP A 29 -3.55 -2.73 -11.07
N GLN A 30 -2.48 -3.37 -11.57
CA GLN A 30 -1.21 -2.66 -11.76
C GLN A 30 -1.26 -1.59 -12.86
N ALA A 31 -2.03 -1.78 -13.93
CA ALA A 31 -2.18 -0.78 -14.99
C ALA A 31 -3.06 0.39 -14.56
N ARG A 32 -4.07 0.14 -13.71
CA ARG A 32 -4.87 1.19 -13.07
C ARG A 32 -4.02 1.97 -12.08
N PHE A 33 -3.34 1.28 -11.17
CA PHE A 33 -2.45 1.87 -10.18
C PHE A 33 -1.34 2.71 -10.82
N ARG A 34 -0.68 2.22 -11.88
CA ARG A 34 0.38 2.98 -12.57
C ARG A 34 -0.12 4.24 -13.29
N ARG A 35 -1.29 4.17 -13.94
CA ARG A 35 -1.89 5.34 -14.61
C ARG A 35 -2.34 6.40 -13.61
N GLU A 36 -2.92 5.95 -12.50
CA GLU A 36 -3.38 6.80 -11.42
C GLU A 36 -2.22 7.41 -10.61
N GLN A 37 -1.11 6.70 -10.44
CA GLN A 37 0.05 7.24 -9.73
C GLN A 37 0.96 8.13 -10.58
N ALA A 38 1.22 7.81 -11.85
CA ALA A 38 2.12 8.65 -12.66
C ALA A 38 1.58 10.07 -12.85
N ALA A 39 0.26 10.22 -13.06
CA ALA A 39 -0.35 11.54 -13.26
C ALA A 39 -0.53 12.35 -11.96
N ARG A 40 -0.73 11.70 -10.81
CA ARG A 40 -1.09 12.38 -9.54
C ARG A 40 0.10 12.86 -8.70
N TRP A 41 1.30 12.32 -8.91
CA TRP A 41 2.46 12.65 -8.06
C TRP A 41 3.34 13.77 -8.63
N GLU A 42 3.15 14.15 -9.90
CA GLU A 42 3.82 15.30 -10.52
C GLU A 42 3.12 16.62 -10.23
N GLU A 43 1.81 16.60 -9.99
CA GLU A 43 1.00 17.78 -9.69
C GLU A 43 0.78 17.92 -8.17
N ARG A 44 1.13 19.08 -7.59
CA ARG A 44 0.80 19.37 -6.19
C ARG A 44 -0.72 19.48 -6.08
N LEU A 45 -1.36 18.49 -5.46
CA LEU A 45 -2.80 18.54 -5.24
C LEU A 45 -3.19 19.70 -4.32
N THR A 46 -4.27 20.39 -4.70
CA THR A 46 -4.96 21.30 -3.77
C THR A 46 -5.69 20.48 -2.71
N LEU A 47 -6.04 21.11 -1.57
CA LEU A 47 -6.83 20.45 -0.53
C LEU A 47 -8.19 19.97 -1.04
N GLU A 48 -8.84 20.75 -1.93
CA GLU A 48 -10.13 20.37 -2.53
C GLU A 48 -10.00 19.14 -3.41
N ASP A 49 -8.94 19.03 -4.22
CA ASP A 49 -8.69 17.87 -5.06
C ASP A 49 -8.26 16.63 -4.23
N ALA A 50 -7.61 16.84 -3.08
CA ALA A 50 -7.16 15.76 -2.20
C ALA A 50 -8.30 15.13 -1.38
N LYS A 51 -9.34 15.91 -1.02
CA LYS A 51 -10.50 15.43 -0.23
C LYS A 51 -11.19 14.19 -0.80
N PRO A 52 -11.61 14.13 -2.09
CA PRO A 52 -12.26 12.94 -2.63
C PRO A 52 -11.32 11.72 -2.61
N LEU A 53 -10.01 11.93 -2.84
CA LEU A 53 -9.02 10.85 -2.79
C LEU A 53 -8.83 10.28 -1.38
N LEU A 54 -8.89 11.13 -0.35
CA LEU A 54 -8.86 10.68 1.04
C LEU A 54 -10.13 9.88 1.40
N ALA A 55 -11.30 10.28 0.89
CA ALA A 55 -12.55 9.56 1.07
C ALA A 55 -12.53 8.17 0.39
N ASP A 56 -12.06 8.11 -0.85
CA ASP A 56 -11.90 6.85 -1.60
C ASP A 56 -10.90 5.91 -0.90
N ALA A 57 -9.76 6.46 -0.45
CA ALA A 57 -8.75 5.70 0.28
C ALA A 57 -9.28 5.16 1.62
N THR A 58 -10.16 5.91 2.29
CA THR A 58 -10.81 5.47 3.52
C THR A 58 -11.78 4.32 3.24
N THR A 59 -12.60 4.44 2.19
CA THR A 59 -13.56 3.39 1.78
C THR A 59 -12.85 2.10 1.39
N GLY A 60 -11.75 2.19 0.65
CA GLY A 60 -10.94 1.03 0.27
C GLY A 60 -10.22 0.35 1.46
N ARG A 61 -10.06 1.04 2.59
CA ARG A 61 -9.37 0.51 3.77
C ARG A 61 -10.20 -0.52 4.51
N ASP A 62 -11.53 -0.42 4.50
CA ASP A 62 -12.40 -1.29 5.29
C ASP A 62 -12.30 -2.77 4.87
N PRO A 63 -12.45 -3.14 3.58
CA PRO A 63 -12.32 -4.54 3.18
C PRO A 63 -10.91 -5.12 3.40
N ALA A 64 -9.88 -4.31 3.17
CA ALA A 64 -8.49 -4.72 3.40
C ALA A 64 -8.18 -4.89 4.90
N GLY A 65 -8.76 -4.03 5.74
CA GLY A 65 -8.64 -4.10 7.20
C GLY A 65 -9.33 -5.32 7.78
N GLU A 66 -10.53 -5.66 7.31
CA GLU A 66 -11.24 -6.87 7.72
C GLU A 66 -10.47 -8.14 7.32
N ALA A 67 -10.00 -8.22 6.07
CA ALA A 67 -9.20 -9.36 5.62
C ALA A 67 -7.93 -9.54 6.46
N LEU A 68 -7.26 -8.42 6.81
CA LEU A 68 -6.09 -8.44 7.68
C LEU A 68 -6.43 -8.96 9.09
N ILE A 69 -7.54 -8.54 9.68
CA ILE A 69 -7.96 -9.01 11.02
C ILE A 69 -8.29 -10.51 11.00
N MET A 70 -8.90 -10.99 9.91
CA MET A 70 -9.34 -12.38 9.80
C MET A 70 -8.22 -13.35 9.43
N LEU A 71 -7.24 -12.91 8.63
CA LEU A 71 -6.21 -13.77 8.04
C LEU A 71 -4.79 -13.51 8.56
N GLY A 72 -4.52 -12.32 9.09
CA GLY A 72 -3.19 -11.96 9.60
C GLY A 72 -2.94 -12.55 10.98
N SER A 73 -1.69 -12.90 11.28
CA SER A 73 -1.33 -13.29 12.64
C SER A 73 -1.44 -12.10 13.61
N PRO A 74 -1.59 -12.37 14.92
CA PRO A 74 -1.70 -11.30 15.93
C PRO A 74 -0.56 -10.28 15.86
N ALA A 75 0.67 -10.74 15.61
CA ALA A 75 1.83 -9.86 15.47
C ALA A 75 1.69 -8.90 14.28
N VAL A 76 1.21 -9.41 13.13
CA VAL A 76 0.97 -8.59 11.94
C VAL A 76 -0.14 -7.56 12.22
N VAL A 77 -1.24 -7.99 12.84
CA VAL A 77 -2.38 -7.11 13.17
C VAL A 77 -1.94 -6.00 14.14
N ASP A 78 -1.12 -6.30 15.14
CA ASP A 78 -0.60 -5.31 16.09
C ASP A 78 0.29 -4.26 15.41
N LYS A 79 1.22 -4.68 14.54
CA LYS A 79 2.07 -3.73 13.79
C LYS A 79 1.27 -2.90 12.81
N ALA A 80 0.28 -3.50 12.15
CA ALA A 80 -0.63 -2.78 11.26
C ALA A 80 -1.43 -1.73 12.02
N ARG A 81 -1.98 -2.07 13.20
CA ARG A 81 -2.71 -1.12 14.06
C ARG A 81 -1.83 0.09 14.39
N ALA A 82 -0.60 -0.13 14.84
CA ALA A 82 0.32 0.96 15.17
C ALA A 82 0.58 1.89 13.96
N TRP A 83 0.77 1.30 12.78
CA TRP A 83 0.97 2.06 11.54
C TRP A 83 -0.27 2.85 11.12
N VAL A 84 -1.46 2.22 11.15
CA VAL A 84 -2.74 2.85 10.79
C VAL A 84 -3.07 4.01 11.74
N LEU A 85 -2.89 3.84 13.06
CA LEU A 85 -3.12 4.91 14.03
C LEU A 85 -2.22 6.13 13.77
N THR A 86 -0.96 5.91 13.38
CA THR A 86 -0.05 7.00 12.99
C THR A 86 -0.55 7.72 11.74
N ALA A 87 -1.06 7.00 10.74
CA ALA A 87 -1.63 7.60 9.55
C ALA A 87 -2.89 8.44 9.85
N LEU A 88 -3.74 8.00 10.77
CA LEU A 88 -4.90 8.77 11.24
C LEU A 88 -4.48 10.04 12.01
N GLU A 89 -3.39 9.97 12.78
CA GLU A 89 -2.81 11.15 13.44
C GLU A 89 -2.28 12.16 12.42
N MET A 90 -1.63 11.70 11.35
CA MET A 90 -1.19 12.55 10.24
C MET A 90 -2.36 13.21 9.51
N GLU A 91 -3.44 12.47 9.24
CA GLU A 91 -4.65 13.04 8.64
C GLU A 91 -5.25 14.13 9.52
N ARG A 92 -5.36 13.87 10.84
CA ARG A 92 -5.81 14.87 11.80
C ARG A 92 -4.91 16.09 11.83
N PHE A 93 -3.59 15.91 11.78
CA PHE A 93 -2.62 17.01 11.75
C PHE A 93 -2.86 17.95 10.56
N VAL A 94 -3.09 17.38 9.36
CA VAL A 94 -3.40 18.14 8.14
C VAL A 94 -4.77 18.82 8.25
N ARG A 95 -5.78 18.11 8.76
CA ARG A 95 -7.16 18.62 8.92
C ARG A 95 -7.24 19.78 9.91
N ASP A 96 -6.44 19.74 10.97
CA ASP A 96 -6.34 20.78 11.99
C ASP A 96 -5.55 22.02 11.51
N SER A 97 -5.06 22.03 10.25
CA SER A 97 -4.24 23.11 9.68
C SER A 97 -3.04 23.51 10.54
N ARG A 98 -2.37 22.53 11.16
CA ARG A 98 -1.20 22.79 12.00
C ARG A 98 0.03 23.05 11.14
N GLU A 99 0.60 24.24 11.24
CA GLU A 99 1.87 24.59 10.60
C GLU A 99 3.05 24.35 11.57
N ASP A 100 3.29 23.08 11.92
CA ASP A 100 4.45 22.68 12.71
C ASP A 100 5.34 21.68 11.93
N PRO A 101 6.41 22.17 11.28
CA PRO A 101 7.31 21.32 10.52
C PRO A 101 7.99 20.23 11.35
N GLN A 102 8.32 20.49 12.61
CA GLN A 102 9.03 19.52 13.45
C GLN A 102 8.11 18.39 13.88
N ALA A 103 6.87 18.72 14.30
CA ALA A 103 5.85 17.72 14.59
C ALA A 103 5.50 16.88 13.36
N TRP A 104 5.43 17.51 12.17
CA TRP A 104 5.22 16.79 10.92
C TRP A 104 6.37 15.82 10.60
N GLN A 105 7.63 16.24 10.77
CA GLN A 105 8.78 15.34 10.58
C GLN A 105 8.77 14.17 11.56
N ALA A 106 8.42 14.41 12.84
CA ALA A 106 8.30 13.34 13.82
C ALA A 106 7.18 12.35 13.44
N LEU A 107 6.04 12.83 12.93
CA LEU A 107 4.97 11.99 12.41
C LEU A 107 5.41 11.16 11.20
N LEU A 108 6.13 11.76 10.26
CA LEU A 108 6.67 11.06 9.09
C LEU A 108 7.63 9.93 9.48
N GLU A 109 8.54 10.16 10.43
CA GLU A 109 9.46 9.11 10.87
C GLU A 109 8.74 8.00 11.63
N ARG A 110 7.75 8.33 12.48
CA ARG A 110 6.88 7.33 13.13
C ARG A 110 6.11 6.51 12.10
N GLN A 111 5.56 7.15 11.07
CA GLN A 111 4.82 6.48 10.00
C GLN A 111 5.72 5.52 9.21
N ARG A 112 6.95 5.94 8.88
CA ARG A 112 7.94 5.11 8.17
C ARG A 112 8.35 3.91 9.01
N ALA A 113 8.68 4.13 10.29
CA ALA A 113 9.04 3.06 11.21
C ALA A 113 7.88 2.06 11.40
N GLY A 114 6.64 2.54 11.54
CA GLY A 114 5.45 1.70 11.62
C GLY A 114 5.25 0.85 10.37
N ARG A 115 5.42 1.44 9.18
CA ARG A 115 5.35 0.72 7.90
C ARG A 115 6.43 -0.35 7.78
N ASP A 116 7.67 -0.01 8.11
CA ASP A 116 8.81 -0.93 8.06
C ASP A 116 8.54 -2.12 9.00
N ALA A 117 8.07 -1.88 10.23
CA ALA A 117 7.72 -2.92 11.20
C ALA A 117 6.55 -3.80 10.74
N TYR A 118 5.52 -3.22 10.12
CA TYR A 118 4.41 -3.98 9.53
C TYR A 118 4.90 -4.90 8.41
N TYR A 119 5.73 -4.40 7.49
CA TYR A 119 6.27 -5.22 6.41
C TYR A 119 7.19 -6.33 6.90
N THR A 120 8.01 -6.07 7.93
CA THR A 120 8.80 -7.12 8.57
C THR A 120 7.88 -8.21 9.14
N ALA A 121 6.87 -7.83 9.92
CA ALA A 121 5.94 -8.80 10.50
C ALA A 121 5.22 -9.64 9.44
N VAL A 122 4.73 -9.02 8.36
CA VAL A 122 4.08 -9.75 7.25
C VAL A 122 5.04 -10.74 6.59
N ARG A 123 6.30 -10.35 6.40
CA ARG A 123 7.28 -11.23 5.76
C ARG A 123 7.67 -12.38 6.65
N ASP A 124 7.85 -12.13 7.95
CA ASP A 124 8.11 -13.17 8.94
C ASP A 124 6.94 -14.16 9.01
N ASP A 125 5.70 -13.67 9.02
CA ASP A 125 4.47 -14.48 9.01
C ASP A 125 4.35 -15.38 7.77
N LEU A 126 4.78 -14.87 6.62
CA LEU A 126 4.81 -15.61 5.34
C LEU A 126 6.09 -16.45 5.14
N GLY A 127 7.03 -16.45 6.09
CA GLY A 127 8.31 -17.16 5.97
C GLY A 127 9.22 -16.62 4.86
N LEU A 128 9.07 -15.35 4.50
CA LEU A 128 9.85 -14.68 3.46
C LEU A 128 11.16 -14.10 4.04
N PRO A 129 12.25 -14.02 3.25
CA PRO A 129 13.49 -13.40 3.70
C PRO A 129 13.30 -11.90 4.02
N PRO A 130 14.24 -11.22 4.69
CA PRO A 130 14.15 -9.78 4.94
C PRO A 130 13.86 -8.96 3.66
N GLY A 131 12.98 -7.96 3.78
CA GLY A 131 12.51 -7.15 2.66
C GLY A 131 13.15 -5.77 2.57
N HIS A 132 12.92 -5.09 1.44
CA HIS A 132 13.34 -3.70 1.26
C HIS A 132 12.41 -2.75 2.03
N SER A 133 12.97 -1.76 2.73
CA SER A 133 12.23 -0.74 3.50
C SER A 133 11.37 0.23 2.69
N ALA A 134 11.35 0.11 1.35
CA ALA A 134 10.67 1.06 0.47
C ALA A 134 11.04 2.54 0.78
N ARG A 135 12.28 2.81 1.24
CA ARG A 135 12.82 4.16 1.42
C ARG A 135 13.55 4.56 0.14
N TRP A 136 12.82 5.16 -0.79
CA TRP A 136 13.44 5.75 -1.97
C TRP A 136 14.06 7.11 -1.60
N PRO A 137 15.27 7.40 -2.08
CA PRO A 137 15.81 8.75 -1.97
C PRO A 137 14.92 9.69 -2.79
N ILE A 138 14.23 10.61 -2.12
CA ILE A 138 13.49 11.68 -2.80
C ILE A 138 14.52 12.71 -3.25
N ARG A 139 14.62 12.96 -4.56
CA ARG A 139 15.43 14.07 -5.07
C ARG A 139 14.85 15.37 -4.51
N PRO A 140 15.65 16.24 -3.87
CA PRO A 140 15.16 17.54 -3.44
C PRO A 140 14.57 18.27 -4.65
N ALA A 141 13.36 18.79 -4.50
CA ALA A 141 12.70 19.53 -5.57
C ALA A 141 13.58 20.73 -5.97
N ASP A 142 13.72 20.97 -7.28
CA ASP A 142 14.38 22.16 -7.78
C ASP A 142 13.67 23.42 -7.22
N PRO A 143 14.43 24.48 -6.87
CA PRO A 143 13.84 25.70 -6.34
C PRO A 143 12.80 26.26 -7.31
N VAL A 144 11.58 26.49 -6.82
CA VAL A 144 10.49 27.08 -7.60
C VAL A 144 10.92 28.51 -7.98
N PRO A 145 10.92 28.88 -9.28
CA PRO A 145 11.23 30.23 -9.71
C PRO A 145 10.25 31.24 -9.09
N PRO A 146 10.70 32.46 -8.73
CA PRO A 146 9.79 33.48 -8.23
C PRO A 146 8.72 33.77 -9.28
N GLN A 147 7.44 33.68 -8.87
CA GLN A 147 6.32 34.12 -9.70
C GLN A 147 6.47 35.64 -9.88
N ARG A 148 6.56 36.09 -11.14
CA ARG A 148 6.58 37.51 -11.50
C ARG A 148 5.18 38.08 -11.52
#